data_AF-A0A8J6I6I1-F1
#
_entry.id   AF-A0A8J6I6I1-F1
#
_cell.length_a   1.000
_cell.length_b   1.000
_cell.length_c   1.000
_cell.angle_alpha   90.00
_cell.angle_beta   90.00
_cell.angle_gamma   90.00
#
_symmetry.space_group_name_H-M   'P 1'
#
loop_
_entity.id
_entity.type
_entity.pdbx_description
1 polymer ?
#
loop_
_entity_poly.entity_id
_entity_poly.type
_entity_poly.pdbx_seq_one_letter_code
_entity_poly.pdbx_strand_id
1 'polypeptide(L)' 'TKPATVETGATIMVPLFITTGEKIKVDTRDSRYLGRA' A
#
# COMPACT_ATOMS: atom_id res chain seq x y z
N THR A 1 -9.99 1.35 5.41
CA THR A 1 -8.58 1.31 5.01
C THR A 1 -7.74 1.73 6.19
N LYS A 2 -6.55 1.17 6.36
CA LYS A 2 -5.56 1.62 7.35
C LYS A 2 -4.42 2.33 6.61
N PRO A 3 -3.80 3.36 7.21
CA PRO A 3 -2.57 3.92 6.67
C PRO A 3 -1.46 2.87 6.78
N ALA A 4 -0.69 2.69 5.72
CA ALA A 4 0.51 1.89 5.70
C ALA A 4 1.63 2.66 5.00
N THR A 5 2.82 2.63 5.58
CA THR A 5 4.03 3.19 4.97
C THR A 5 4.69 2.11 4.14
N VAL A 6 4.87 2.37 2.85
CA VAL A 6 5.61 1.47 1.96
C VAL A 6 7.12 1.71 2.09
N GLU A 7 7.94 0.79 1.57
CA GLU A 7 9.41 0.89 1.64
C GLU A 7 9.98 2.19 1.05
N THR A 8 9.24 2.81 0.12
CA THR A 8 9.60 4.10 -0.49
C THR A 8 9.35 5.30 0.43
N GLY A 9 8.79 5.10 1.62
CA GLY A 9 8.45 6.15 2.58
C GLY A 9 7.10 6.82 2.35
N ALA A 10 6.37 6.46 1.29
CA ALA A 10 5.02 6.98 1.05
C ALA A 10 3.99 6.33 1.98
N THR A 11 3.08 7.13 2.55
CA THR A 11 1.95 6.63 3.33
C THR A 11 0.72 6.50 2.45
N ILE A 12 0.21 5.28 2.32
CA ILE A 12 -0.94 4.96 1.48
C ILE A 12 -2.06 4.30 2.29
N MET A 13 -3.27 4.36 1.76
CA MET A 13 -4.42 3.69 2.36
C MET A 13 -4.54 2.26 1.84
N VAL A 14 -4.29 1.26 2.69
CA VAL A 14 -4.40 -0.16 2.36
C VAL A 14 -5.62 -0.82 3.02
N PRO A 15 -6.15 -1.91 2.45
CA PRO A 15 -7.16 -2.73 3.12
C PRO A 15 -6.66 -3.32 4.45
N LEU A 16 -7.59 -3.62 5.36
CA LEU A 16 -7.26 -4.08 6.71
C LEU A 16 -6.53 -5.43 6.73
N PHE A 17 -6.76 -6.26 5.73
CA PHE A 17 -6.16 -7.60 5.58
C PHE A 17 -4.69 -7.60 5.12
N ILE A 18 -4.14 -6.45 4.71
CA ILE A 18 -2.75 -6.37 4.25
C ILE A 18 -1.80 -6.41 5.45
N THR A 19 -0.77 -7.23 5.37
CA THR A 19 0.26 -7.38 6.41
C THR A 19 1.60 -6.78 5.95
N THR A 20 2.45 -6.42 6.92
CA THR A 20 3.81 -5.93 6.65
C THR A 20 4.66 -7.05 6.06
N GLY A 21 5.33 -6.77 4.93
CA GLY A 21 6.13 -7.75 4.18
C GLY A 21 5.42 -8.32 2.95
N GLU A 22 4.12 -8.06 2.75
CA GLU A 22 3.39 -8.44 1.54
C GLU A 22 3.70 -7.46 0.40
N LYS A 23 3.91 -7.99 -0.82
CA LYS A 23 4.11 -7.16 -2.01
C LYS A 23 2.76 -6.70 -2.54
N ILE A 24 2.58 -5.39 -2.59
CA ILE A 24 1.36 -4.75 -3.07
C ILE A 24 1.69 -3.87 -4.26
N LYS A 25 0.76 -3.81 -5.20
CA LYS A 25 0.82 -2.90 -6.34
C LYS A 25 0.16 -1.59 -5.93
N VAL A 26 0.89 -0.50 -6.13
CA VAL A 26 0.49 0.84 -5.71
C VAL A 26 0.69 1.78 -6.88
N ASP A 27 -0.29 2.66 -7.12
CA ASP A 27 -0.14 3.77 -8.04
C ASP A 27 0.68 4.86 -7.36
N THR A 28 1.87 5.15 -7.87
CA THR A 28 2.77 6.16 -7.31
C THR A 28 2.38 7.59 -7.64
N ARG A 29 1.47 7.81 -8.61
CA ARG A 29 0.96 9.14 -8.97
C ARG A 29 -0.08 9.60 -7.96
N ASP A 30 -0.99 8.69 -7.61
CA ASP A 30 -2.10 8.98 -6.69
C ASP A 30 -1.91 8.38 -5.28
N SER A 31 -0.81 7.65 -5.04
CA SER A 31 -0.56 6.95 -3.77
C SER A 31 -1.68 5.97 -3.39
N ARG A 32 -2.30 5.34 -4.41
CA ARG A 32 -3.46 4.44 -4.23
C ARG A 32 -3.06 2.98 -4.34
N TYR A 33 -3.62 2.16 -3.47
CA TYR A 33 -3.53 0.71 -3.58
C TYR A 33 -4.25 0.22 -4.85
N LEU A 34 -3.54 -0.50 -5.73
CA LEU A 34 -4.07 -1.07 -6.97
C LEU A 34 -4.38 -2.58 -6.85
N GLY A 35 -3.75 -3.29 -5.93
CA GLY A 35 -3.99 -4.72 -5.72
C GLY A 35 -2.81 -5.47 -5.14
N ARG A 36 -2.93 -6.80 -5.11
CA ARG A 36 -1.85 -7.73 -4.78
C ARG A 36 -1.21 -8.20 -6.09
N ALA A 37 0.10 -8.38 -6.11
CA ALA A 37 0.81 -9.03 -7.20
C ALA A 37 1.02 -10.50 -6.88
#